data_AF-A0AAD4QAT3-F1
#
_entry.id   AF-A0AAD4QAT3-F1
#
_cell.length_a   1.000
_cell.length_b   1.000
_cell.length_c   1.000
_cell.angle_alpha   90.00
_cell.angle_beta   90.00
_cell.angle_gamma   90.00
#
_symmetry.space_group_name_H-M   'P 1'
#
loop_
_entity.id
_entity.type
_entity.pdbx_description
1 polymer ?
#
loop_
_entity_poly.entity_id
_entity_poly.type
_entity_poly.pdbx_seq_one_letter_code
_entity_poly.pdbx_strand_id
1 'polypeptide(L)'
;MALEGLPLLYTSDVEAGIPSPAELLESILHAMIGHYNLYLGGVLHRDISNGNILRLREPIERPHSRSASLLRPELGDDVNLSSCRGFLADLDHAIEWRKVPPTASRDRSGTLPFISLRLVNAWAANEPTLHTAADDLESFIFDTRTVLSKGPTLTYWRDKVFRDLIREWRMISNDSCVFLTQVEETLSAAELNDMDSQKREWDRIEKHCGEVYIKFIRAGYAHLENIRGYGDWKAVIDKNGESSLNR
;
A
#
# COMPACT_ATOMS: atom_id res chain seq x y z
N MET A 1 11.78 22.15 12.82
CA MET A 1 10.31 22.00 12.87
C MET A 1 10.03 20.53 13.11
N ALA A 2 9.36 20.18 14.21
CA ALA A 2 8.85 18.82 14.37
C ALA A 2 7.74 18.62 13.34
N LEU A 3 7.82 17.54 12.56
CA LEU A 3 6.75 17.15 11.64
C LEU A 3 5.58 16.66 12.49
N GLU A 4 4.53 17.48 12.61
CA GLU A 4 3.32 17.08 13.31
C GLU A 4 2.45 16.24 12.36
N GLY A 5 2.66 14.92 12.41
CA GLY A 5 1.84 13.95 11.68
C GLY A 5 0.53 13.70 12.42
N LEU A 6 -0.59 13.85 11.71
CA LEU A 6 -1.92 13.48 12.18
C LEU A 6 -2.20 12.02 11.81
N PRO A 7 -3.00 11.28 12.58
CA PRO A 7 -3.45 9.96 12.15
C PRO A 7 -4.25 10.05 10.85
N LEU A 8 -4.15 9.02 10.00
CA LEU A 8 -4.81 8.99 8.68
C LEU A 8 -6.32 9.27 8.76
N LEU A 9 -6.96 8.75 9.80
CA LEU A 9 -8.34 9.07 10.17
C LEU A 9 -8.37 9.38 11.67
N TYR A 10 -8.78 10.59 12.03
CA TYR A 10 -8.98 10.97 13.42
C TYR A 10 -10.38 11.53 13.60
N THR A 11 -11.31 10.67 14.03
CA THR A 11 -12.72 11.04 14.23
C THR A 11 -12.97 11.72 15.59
N SER A 12 -11.99 11.71 16.48
CA SER A 12 -12.09 12.20 17.87
C SER A 12 -11.52 13.59 18.11
N ASP A 13 -10.74 14.17 17.19
CA ASP A 13 -10.23 15.55 17.26
C ASP A 13 -10.95 16.41 16.23
N VAL A 14 -11.68 17.40 16.73
CA VAL A 14 -12.46 18.35 15.93
C VAL A 14 -11.53 19.31 15.17
N GLU A 15 -10.28 19.52 15.62
CA GLU A 15 -9.31 20.42 15.00
C GLU A 15 -8.46 19.77 13.89
N ALA A 16 -8.32 18.44 13.90
CA ALA A 16 -7.59 17.69 12.88
C ALA A 16 -8.38 17.53 11.56
N GLY A 17 -9.72 17.60 11.65
CA GLY A 17 -10.65 17.53 10.53
C GLY A 17 -10.71 16.16 9.84
N ILE A 18 -11.85 15.87 9.20
CA ILE A 18 -11.99 14.72 8.29
C ILE A 18 -11.29 15.08 6.98
N PRO A 19 -10.31 14.28 6.49
CA PRO A 19 -9.65 14.59 5.22
C PRO A 19 -10.65 14.57 4.07
N SER A 20 -10.41 15.40 3.06
CA SER A 20 -11.14 15.28 1.80
C SER A 20 -10.85 13.93 1.13
N PRO A 21 -11.68 13.46 0.19
CA PRO A 21 -11.44 12.24 -0.58
C PRO A 21 -10.06 12.23 -1.24
N ALA A 22 -9.68 13.34 -1.87
CA ALA A 22 -8.39 13.48 -2.53
C ALA A 22 -7.24 13.50 -1.54
N GLU A 23 -7.39 14.20 -0.41
CA GLU A 23 -6.37 14.24 0.64
C GLU A 23 -6.12 12.86 1.25
N LEU A 24 -7.18 12.08 1.49
CA LEU A 24 -7.08 10.72 2.02
C LEU A 24 -6.29 9.83 1.05
N LEU A 25 -6.72 9.79 -0.22
CA LEU A 25 -6.08 8.94 -1.22
C LEU A 25 -4.63 9.39 -1.49
N GLU A 26 -4.38 10.69 -1.61
CA GLU A 26 -3.03 11.23 -1.78
C GLU A 26 -2.11 10.89 -0.58
N SER A 27 -2.64 10.88 0.64
CA SER A 27 -1.88 10.48 1.84
C SER A 27 -1.48 9.00 1.80
N ILE A 28 -2.42 8.14 1.42
CA ILE A 28 -2.19 6.69 1.26
C ILE A 28 -1.15 6.44 0.16
N LEU A 29 -1.26 7.12 -0.99
CA LEU A 29 -0.33 6.96 -2.10
C LEU A 29 1.08 7.43 -1.76
N HIS A 30 1.21 8.54 -1.03
CA HIS A 30 2.51 9.00 -0.58
C HIS A 30 3.14 8.04 0.46
N ALA A 31 2.33 7.41 1.32
CA ALA A 31 2.80 6.35 2.21
C ALA A 31 3.24 5.11 1.43
N MET A 32 2.52 4.69 0.38
CA MET A 32 2.95 3.62 -0.53
C MET A 32 4.26 3.95 -1.24
N ILE A 33 4.45 5.20 -1.69
CA ILE A 33 5.72 5.65 -2.28
C ILE A 33 6.85 5.59 -1.23
N GLY A 34 6.57 5.95 0.03
CA GLY A 34 7.51 5.78 1.14
C GLY A 34 7.89 4.32 1.34
N HIS A 35 6.90 3.43 1.34
CA HIS A 35 7.09 1.98 1.42
C HIS A 35 7.89 1.43 0.23
N TYR A 36 7.64 1.90 -0.99
CA TYR A 36 8.42 1.50 -2.16
C TYR A 36 9.89 1.93 -2.04
N ASN A 37 10.17 3.11 -1.48
CA ASN A 37 11.53 3.53 -1.19
C ASN A 37 12.23 2.62 -0.16
N LEU A 38 11.53 2.19 0.90
CA LEU A 38 12.06 1.21 1.86
C LEU A 38 12.39 -0.11 1.15
N TYR A 39 11.48 -0.58 0.30
CA TYR A 39 11.64 -1.80 -0.46
C TYR A 39 12.86 -1.79 -1.38
N LEU A 40 13.04 -0.71 -2.16
CA LEU A 40 14.24 -0.51 -2.99
C LEU A 40 15.52 -0.48 -2.13
N GLY A 41 15.43 0.07 -0.92
CA GLY A 41 16.47 0.03 0.11
C GLY A 41 16.72 -1.35 0.73
N GLY A 42 15.95 -2.38 0.35
CA GLY A 42 16.09 -3.73 0.90
C GLY A 42 15.36 -3.96 2.22
N VAL A 43 14.38 -3.11 2.56
CA VAL A 43 13.62 -3.17 3.82
C VAL A 43 12.13 -3.46 3.55
N LEU A 44 11.56 -4.44 4.26
CA LEU A 44 10.11 -4.67 4.33
C LEU A 44 9.57 -4.12 5.65
N HIS A 45 8.37 -3.56 5.64
CA HIS A 45 7.78 -2.92 6.81
C HIS A 45 7.01 -3.91 7.69
N ARG A 46 6.20 -4.78 7.07
CA ARG A 46 5.47 -5.88 7.72
C ARG A 46 4.43 -5.50 8.77
N ASP A 47 4.04 -4.23 8.82
CA ASP A 47 3.00 -3.73 9.73
C ASP A 47 2.31 -2.47 9.19
N ILE A 48 1.82 -2.55 7.95
CA ILE A 48 1.04 -1.47 7.37
C ILE A 48 -0.36 -1.43 8.01
N SER A 49 -0.73 -0.30 8.59
CA SER A 49 -2.03 -0.06 9.21
C SER A 49 -2.36 1.44 9.31
N ASN A 50 -3.61 1.82 9.57
CA ASN A 50 -3.99 3.22 9.76
C ASN A 50 -3.31 3.89 10.96
N GLY A 51 -2.80 3.12 11.91
CA GLY A 51 -1.99 3.64 13.01
C GLY A 51 -0.61 4.10 12.55
N ASN A 52 -0.10 3.47 11.49
CA ASN A 52 1.27 3.67 11.00
C ASN A 52 1.32 4.54 9.74
N ILE A 53 0.18 4.82 9.11
CA ILE A 53 0.07 5.81 8.04
C ILE A 53 -0.33 7.15 8.65
N LEU A 54 0.53 8.15 8.51
CA LEU A 54 0.30 9.49 9.03
C LEU A 54 0.04 10.47 7.89
N ARG A 55 -0.90 11.39 8.11
CA ARG A 55 -1.23 12.50 7.23
C ARG A 55 -0.65 13.79 7.78
N LEU A 56 -0.03 14.60 6.94
CA LEU A 56 0.38 15.95 7.27
C LEU A 56 -0.79 16.91 7.08
N ARG A 57 -0.93 17.87 8.00
CA ARG A 57 -1.95 18.93 7.90
C ARG A 57 -1.79 19.72 6.59
N GLU A 58 -0.55 20.06 6.25
CA GLU A 58 -0.17 20.69 5.00
C GLU A 58 0.89 19.85 4.27
N PRO A 59 0.84 19.72 2.93
CA PRO A 59 1.88 19.04 2.18
C PRO A 59 3.23 19.71 2.36
N ILE A 60 4.27 18.90 2.40
CA ILE A 60 5.65 19.38 2.46
C ILE A 60 6.28 19.16 1.10
N GLU A 61 6.85 20.23 0.54
CA GLU A 61 7.61 20.13 -0.69
C GLU A 61 8.85 19.24 -0.49
N ARG A 62 9.11 18.39 -1.48
CA ARG A 62 10.25 17.49 -1.57
C ARG A 62 11.10 17.91 -2.77
N PRO A 63 11.80 19.05 -2.73
CA PRO A 63 12.65 19.45 -3.83
C PRO A 63 13.75 18.41 -4.02
N HIS A 64 13.83 17.83 -5.22
CA HIS A 64 14.95 17.03 -5.71
C HIS A 64 15.36 15.86 -4.79
N SER A 65 14.41 15.06 -4.31
CA SER A 65 14.78 13.83 -3.62
C SER A 65 15.47 12.85 -4.59
N ARG A 66 16.55 12.19 -4.14
CA ARG A 66 17.15 11.04 -4.87
C ARG A 66 16.08 10.00 -5.23
N SER A 67 15.12 9.80 -4.33
CA SER A 67 13.93 8.97 -4.56
C SER A 67 13.14 9.38 -5.79
N ALA A 68 12.87 10.67 -6.00
CA ALA A 68 12.15 11.14 -7.17
C ALA A 68 12.91 10.83 -8.47
N SER A 69 14.24 10.97 -8.50
CA SER A 69 15.03 10.62 -9.70
C SER A 69 15.06 9.12 -10.00
N LEU A 70 14.99 8.27 -8.97
CA LEU A 70 14.97 6.81 -9.12
C LEU A 70 13.59 6.29 -9.54
N LEU A 71 12.53 6.87 -8.97
CA LEU A 71 11.17 6.39 -9.17
C LEU A 71 10.49 6.97 -10.42
N ARG A 72 10.85 8.19 -10.84
CA ARG A 72 10.20 8.87 -11.97
C ARG A 72 10.28 8.10 -13.29
N PRO A 73 11.41 7.45 -13.67
CA PRO A 73 11.47 6.60 -14.87
C PRO A 73 10.45 5.45 -14.85
N GLU A 74 10.15 4.91 -13.67
CA GLU A 74 9.26 3.76 -13.53
C GLU A 74 7.79 4.17 -13.37
N LEU A 75 7.54 5.20 -12.57
CA LEU A 75 6.19 5.64 -12.20
C LEU A 75 5.57 6.58 -13.24
N GLY A 76 6.36 7.44 -13.90
CA GLY A 76 5.88 8.46 -14.83
C GLY A 76 5.85 9.87 -14.23
N ASP A 77 5.64 10.86 -15.09
CA ASP A 77 5.64 12.29 -14.70
C ASP A 77 4.32 12.75 -14.07
N ASP A 78 3.26 11.97 -14.23
CA ASP A 78 1.92 12.17 -13.68
C ASP A 78 1.84 11.86 -12.17
N VAL A 79 2.82 11.13 -11.63
CA VAL A 79 2.91 10.82 -10.20
C VAL A 79 3.55 11.99 -9.44
N ASN A 80 2.85 12.50 -8.42
CA ASN A 80 3.33 13.58 -7.56
C ASN A 80 4.47 13.09 -6.64
N LEU A 81 5.71 13.27 -7.09
CA LEU A 81 6.92 12.98 -6.30
C LEU A 81 7.53 14.23 -5.65
N SER A 82 7.01 15.42 -5.96
CA SER A 82 7.55 16.71 -5.53
C SER A 82 6.98 17.23 -4.21
N SER A 83 5.95 16.60 -3.66
CA SER A 83 5.39 16.93 -2.35
C SER A 83 5.00 15.68 -1.59
N CYS A 84 4.88 15.78 -0.27
CA CYS A 84 4.49 14.70 0.63
C CYS A 84 3.32 15.19 1.49
N ARG A 85 2.19 14.50 1.38
CA ARG A 85 1.00 14.71 2.22
C ARG A 85 0.80 13.59 3.24
N GLY A 86 1.30 12.40 2.96
CA GLY A 86 1.28 11.29 3.89
C GLY A 86 2.59 10.54 3.90
N PHE A 87 2.89 9.89 5.01
CA PHE A 87 4.09 9.11 5.19
C PHE A 87 3.82 7.90 6.08
N LEU A 88 4.70 6.92 5.94
CA LEU A 88 4.68 5.69 6.72
C LEU A 88 5.63 5.85 7.91
N ALA A 89 5.17 5.43 9.08
CA ALA A 89 5.89 5.46 10.35
C ALA A 89 5.95 4.05 10.95
N ASP A 90 6.70 3.92 12.06
CA ASP A 90 6.84 2.69 12.85
C ASP A 90 7.52 1.51 12.11
N LEU A 91 8.85 1.41 12.28
CA LEU A 91 9.65 0.35 11.67
C LEU A 91 10.01 -0.77 12.66
N ASP A 92 9.30 -0.90 13.78
CA ASP A 92 9.65 -1.87 14.83
C ASP A 92 9.52 -3.33 14.36
N HIS A 93 8.67 -3.58 13.34
CA HIS A 93 8.50 -4.88 12.70
C HIS A 93 9.30 -5.05 11.39
N ALA A 94 10.07 -4.03 10.99
CA ALA A 94 10.75 -4.02 9.71
C ALA A 94 11.92 -5.02 9.68
N ILE A 95 12.16 -5.58 8.49
CA ILE A 95 13.29 -6.49 8.25
C ILE A 95 14.08 -6.11 7.01
N GLU A 96 15.38 -6.38 7.03
CA GLU A 96 16.24 -6.27 5.85
C GLU A 96 16.09 -7.53 4.96
N TRP A 97 15.03 -7.61 4.17
CA TRP A 97 14.64 -8.83 3.45
C TRP A 97 15.70 -9.42 2.51
N ARG A 98 16.66 -8.60 2.04
CA ARG A 98 17.81 -9.07 1.25
C ARG A 98 18.93 -9.70 2.09
N LYS A 99 18.97 -9.46 3.40
CA LYS A 99 20.04 -9.91 4.31
C LYS A 99 19.58 -10.97 5.31
N VAL A 100 18.29 -11.05 5.61
CA VAL A 100 17.80 -12.04 6.56
C VAL A 100 17.63 -13.39 5.86
N PRO A 101 18.06 -14.51 6.48
CA PRO A 101 17.72 -15.83 5.97
C PRO A 101 16.18 -15.96 5.79
N PRO A 102 15.71 -16.77 4.82
CA PRO A 102 14.28 -16.96 4.52
C PRO A 102 13.39 -17.32 5.72
N THR A 103 14.00 -17.70 6.85
CA THR A 103 13.36 -18.04 8.11
C THR A 103 12.83 -16.84 8.89
N ALA A 104 13.50 -15.68 8.89
CA ALA A 104 13.03 -14.52 9.67
C ALA A 104 11.89 -13.77 8.98
N SER A 105 11.81 -13.86 7.65
CA SER A 105 10.66 -13.40 6.86
C SER A 105 9.43 -14.30 7.03
N ARG A 106 9.53 -15.41 7.77
CA ARG A 106 8.42 -16.31 8.14
C ARG A 106 7.85 -16.02 9.54
N ASP A 107 8.48 -15.13 10.32
CA ASP A 107 7.96 -14.76 11.64
C ASP A 107 6.57 -14.13 11.49
N ARG A 108 5.66 -14.41 12.43
CA ARG A 108 4.32 -13.80 12.42
C ARG A 108 4.42 -12.39 12.98
N SER A 109 4.21 -11.39 12.14
CA SER A 109 4.20 -9.97 12.55
C SER A 109 3.06 -9.22 11.88
N GLY A 110 2.74 -8.05 12.43
CA GLY A 110 1.77 -7.14 11.87
C GLY A 110 0.42 -7.17 12.59
N THR A 111 -0.39 -6.19 12.26
CA THR A 111 -1.68 -5.96 12.89
C THR A 111 -2.78 -6.81 12.21
N LEU A 112 -3.32 -7.82 12.92
CA LEU A 112 -4.17 -8.90 12.37
C LEU A 112 -5.21 -8.50 11.29
N PRO A 113 -6.01 -7.41 11.44
CA PRO A 113 -6.98 -7.02 10.42
C PRO A 113 -6.39 -6.57 9.07
N PHE A 114 -5.07 -6.30 9.01
CA PHE A 114 -4.38 -5.79 7.83
C PHE A 114 -3.42 -6.80 7.21
N ILE A 115 -3.26 -7.98 7.80
CA ILE A 115 -2.36 -9.00 7.27
C ILE A 115 -2.94 -9.59 5.98
N SER A 116 -2.10 -9.83 4.98
CA SER A 116 -2.51 -10.40 3.70
C SER A 116 -3.23 -11.75 3.88
N LEU A 117 -4.21 -12.04 3.02
CA LEU A 117 -4.97 -13.28 3.09
C LEU A 117 -4.07 -14.50 2.91
N ARG A 118 -3.06 -14.38 2.05
CA ARG A 118 -2.08 -15.45 1.82
C ARG A 118 -1.32 -15.78 3.11
N LEU A 119 -0.82 -14.77 3.83
CA LEU A 119 -0.14 -14.95 5.10
C LEU A 119 -1.08 -15.53 6.17
N VAL A 120 -2.29 -14.99 6.31
CA VAL A 120 -3.28 -15.50 7.27
C VAL A 120 -3.63 -16.96 7.01
N ASN A 121 -3.86 -17.33 5.75
CA ASN A 121 -4.20 -18.71 5.37
C ASN A 121 -3.05 -19.67 5.65
N ALA A 122 -1.82 -19.32 5.25
CA ALA A 122 -0.65 -20.14 5.53
C ALA A 122 -0.42 -20.30 7.04
N TRP A 123 -0.56 -19.24 7.83
CA TRP A 123 -0.42 -19.31 9.29
C TRP A 123 -1.50 -20.17 9.95
N ALA A 124 -2.73 -20.11 9.45
CA ALA A 124 -3.83 -20.96 9.90
C ALA A 124 -3.59 -22.44 9.56
N ALA A 125 -2.97 -22.72 8.40
CA ALA A 125 -2.56 -24.06 7.98
C ALA A 125 -1.24 -24.53 8.62
N ASN A 126 -0.57 -23.68 9.39
CA ASN A 126 0.78 -23.90 9.93
C ASN A 126 1.83 -24.18 8.84
N GLU A 127 1.67 -23.55 7.69
CA GLU A 127 2.56 -23.64 6.54
C GLU A 127 3.59 -22.50 6.57
N PRO A 128 4.85 -22.77 6.19
CA PRO A 128 5.84 -21.73 6.01
C PRO A 128 5.45 -20.85 4.82
N THR A 129 5.45 -19.54 5.01
CA THR A 129 5.18 -18.57 3.95
C THR A 129 6.10 -17.37 4.09
N LEU A 130 6.58 -16.86 2.95
CA LEU A 130 7.43 -15.69 2.89
C LEU A 130 6.58 -14.43 2.95
N HIS A 131 6.84 -13.53 3.91
CA HIS A 131 6.32 -12.17 3.84
C HIS A 131 7.08 -11.37 2.76
N THR A 132 6.34 -10.80 1.80
CA THR A 132 6.86 -10.00 0.68
C THR A 132 6.26 -8.59 0.68
N ALA A 133 6.80 -7.70 -0.15
CA ALA A 133 6.22 -6.37 -0.34
C ALA A 133 4.78 -6.42 -0.90
N ALA A 134 4.40 -7.47 -1.62
CA ALA A 134 3.03 -7.62 -2.09
C ALA A 134 2.04 -7.84 -0.94
N ASP A 135 2.47 -8.46 0.17
CA ASP A 135 1.64 -8.64 1.35
C ASP A 135 1.40 -7.31 2.06
N ASP A 136 2.46 -6.50 2.23
CA ASP A 136 2.35 -5.12 2.72
C ASP A 136 1.45 -4.25 1.80
N LEU A 137 1.48 -4.47 0.48
CA LEU A 137 0.59 -3.77 -0.47
C LEU A 137 -0.88 -4.18 -0.33
N GLU A 138 -1.16 -5.45 -0.04
CA GLU A 138 -2.52 -5.90 0.28
C GLU A 138 -3.04 -5.26 1.57
N SER A 139 -2.17 -5.03 2.56
CA SER A 139 -2.52 -4.32 3.79
C SER A 139 -3.06 -2.91 3.53
N PHE A 140 -2.55 -2.18 2.53
CA PHE A 140 -3.11 -0.86 2.15
C PHE A 140 -4.55 -0.96 1.64
N ILE A 141 -4.95 -2.08 1.02
CA ILE A 141 -6.34 -2.32 0.60
C ILE A 141 -7.24 -2.42 1.85
N PHE A 142 -6.81 -3.22 2.83
CA PHE A 142 -7.55 -3.39 4.08
C PHE A 142 -7.58 -2.11 4.91
N ASP A 143 -6.50 -1.34 4.88
CA ASP A 143 -6.44 -0.04 5.52
C ASP A 143 -7.45 0.93 4.92
N THR A 144 -7.38 1.12 3.60
CA THR A 144 -8.32 1.98 2.86
C THR A 144 -9.76 1.57 3.15
N ARG A 145 -10.04 0.28 3.12
CA ARG A 145 -11.37 -0.29 3.41
C ARG A 145 -11.83 0.02 4.85
N THR A 146 -10.93 -0.05 5.82
CA THR A 146 -11.22 0.19 7.24
C THR A 146 -11.43 1.67 7.52
N VAL A 147 -10.62 2.55 6.94
CA VAL A 147 -10.80 4.01 7.05
C VAL A 147 -12.16 4.42 6.49
N LEU A 148 -12.53 3.91 5.32
CA LEU A 148 -13.83 4.16 4.70
C LEU A 148 -15.01 3.61 5.53
N SER A 149 -14.79 2.65 6.42
CA SER A 149 -15.84 2.08 7.27
C SER A 149 -16.06 2.80 8.60
N LYS A 150 -15.12 3.65 9.04
CA LYS A 150 -15.07 4.18 10.42
C LYS A 150 -15.50 5.64 10.58
N GLY A 151 -15.45 6.47 9.55
CA GLY A 151 -15.94 7.85 9.66
C GLY A 151 -17.47 7.90 9.76
N PRO A 152 -18.09 9.09 9.67
CA PRO A 152 -19.48 9.21 9.19
C PRO A 152 -19.70 8.59 7.78
N THR A 153 -18.64 7.94 7.26
CA THR A 153 -18.40 7.36 5.96
C THR A 153 -19.12 6.04 5.66
N LEU A 154 -19.97 5.51 6.55
CA LEU A 154 -20.79 4.31 6.28
C LEU A 154 -21.68 4.47 5.03
N THR A 155 -22.09 5.69 4.67
CA THR A 155 -22.80 6.01 3.41
C THR A 155 -21.90 6.07 2.16
N TYR A 156 -20.58 6.13 2.32
CA TYR A 156 -19.61 6.47 1.27
C TYR A 156 -18.94 5.25 0.64
N TRP A 157 -19.24 4.04 1.14
CA TRP A 157 -19.02 2.77 0.42
C TRP A 157 -19.72 2.72 -0.96
N ARG A 158 -20.66 3.64 -1.20
CA ARG A 158 -21.28 3.85 -2.51
C ARG A 158 -20.40 4.59 -3.49
N ASP A 159 -19.34 5.27 -3.03
CA ASP A 159 -18.45 5.98 -3.92
C ASP A 159 -17.83 5.03 -4.93
N LYS A 160 -18.04 5.35 -6.20
CA LYS A 160 -17.60 4.53 -7.32
C LYS A 160 -16.08 4.53 -7.41
N VAL A 161 -15.42 5.64 -7.09
CA VAL A 161 -13.97 5.77 -7.27
C VAL A 161 -13.23 4.86 -6.30
N PHE A 162 -13.45 4.98 -4.99
CA PHE A 162 -12.77 4.11 -4.02
C PHE A 162 -13.16 2.64 -4.18
N ARG A 163 -14.41 2.33 -4.57
CA ARG A 163 -14.82 0.95 -4.84
C ARG A 163 -14.07 0.36 -6.04
N ASP A 164 -13.99 1.11 -7.13
CA ASP A 164 -13.33 0.66 -8.35
C ASP A 164 -11.81 0.55 -8.12
N LEU A 165 -11.21 1.50 -7.39
CA LEU A 165 -9.81 1.44 -6.95
C LEU A 165 -9.52 0.20 -6.10
N ILE A 166 -10.30 -0.05 -5.05
CA ILE A 166 -10.15 -1.23 -4.19
C ILE A 166 -10.30 -2.52 -5.01
N ARG A 167 -11.21 -2.56 -5.97
CA ARG A 167 -11.36 -3.71 -6.87
C ARG A 167 -10.12 -3.90 -7.74
N GLU A 168 -9.57 -2.84 -8.30
CA GLU A 168 -8.38 -2.88 -9.13
C GLU A 168 -7.14 -3.31 -8.35
N TRP A 169 -6.90 -2.73 -7.17
CA TRP A 169 -5.83 -3.19 -6.27
C TRP A 169 -6.01 -4.65 -5.86
N ARG A 170 -7.23 -5.10 -5.61
CA ARG A 170 -7.50 -6.52 -5.33
C ARG A 170 -7.17 -7.43 -6.50
N MET A 171 -7.47 -7.02 -7.73
CA MET A 171 -7.07 -7.79 -8.92
C MET A 171 -5.55 -7.91 -9.01
N ILE A 172 -4.84 -6.80 -8.83
CA ILE A 172 -3.37 -6.80 -8.84
C ILE A 172 -2.81 -7.67 -7.69
N SER A 173 -3.38 -7.57 -6.48
CA SER A 173 -3.02 -8.40 -5.33
C SER A 173 -3.21 -9.89 -5.61
N ASN A 174 -4.37 -10.26 -6.18
CA ASN A 174 -4.68 -11.65 -6.51
C ASN A 174 -3.71 -12.22 -7.56
N ASP A 175 -3.42 -11.46 -8.63
CA ASP A 175 -2.46 -11.87 -9.65
C ASP A 175 -1.06 -12.06 -9.03
N SER A 176 -0.69 -11.17 -8.10
CA SER A 176 0.56 -11.28 -7.35
C SER A 176 0.61 -12.50 -6.44
N CYS A 177 -0.49 -12.81 -5.76
CA CYS A 177 -0.62 -13.98 -4.90
C CYS A 177 -0.39 -15.27 -5.70
N VAL A 178 -1.00 -15.40 -6.89
CA VAL A 178 -0.80 -16.56 -7.77
C VAL A 178 0.68 -16.73 -8.16
N PHE A 179 1.35 -15.64 -8.52
CA PHE A 179 2.78 -15.67 -8.85
C PHE A 179 3.64 -16.10 -7.65
N LEU A 180 3.38 -15.51 -6.47
CA LEU A 180 4.17 -15.79 -5.27
C LEU A 180 4.03 -17.24 -4.80
N THR A 181 2.83 -17.80 -4.85
CA THR A 181 2.60 -19.21 -4.52
C THR A 181 3.44 -20.13 -5.42
N GLN A 182 3.49 -19.87 -6.73
CA GLN A 182 4.30 -20.66 -7.67
C GLN A 182 5.81 -20.58 -7.38
N VAL A 183 6.29 -19.39 -7.01
CA VAL A 183 7.70 -19.21 -6.64
C VAL A 183 8.00 -19.91 -5.32
N GLU A 184 7.11 -19.85 -4.32
CA GLU A 184 7.28 -20.53 -3.04
C GLU A 184 7.31 -22.06 -3.18
N GLU A 185 6.47 -22.62 -4.06
CA GLU A 185 6.50 -24.05 -4.41
C GLU A 185 7.85 -24.43 -5.02
N THR A 186 8.39 -23.58 -5.91
CA THR A 186 9.69 -23.80 -6.55
C THR A 186 10.84 -23.71 -5.53
N LEU A 187 10.82 -22.71 -4.66
CA LEU A 187 11.80 -22.53 -3.58
C LEU A 187 11.77 -23.66 -2.56
N SER A 188 10.60 -24.25 -2.32
CA SER A 188 10.44 -25.40 -1.42
C SER A 188 10.89 -26.71 -2.06
N ALA A 189 10.76 -26.84 -3.39
CA ALA A 189 11.18 -28.02 -4.16
C ALA A 189 12.68 -28.01 -4.50
N ALA A 190 13.29 -26.84 -4.64
CA ALA A 190 14.72 -26.70 -4.85
C ALA A 190 15.47 -27.26 -3.62
N GLU A 191 16.30 -28.28 -3.83
CA GLU A 191 17.17 -28.78 -2.76
C GLU A 191 18.00 -27.61 -2.21
N LEU A 192 18.08 -27.50 -0.88
CA LEU A 192 18.66 -26.39 -0.10
C LEU A 192 20.11 -25.99 -0.47
N ASN A 193 20.76 -26.68 -1.42
CA ASN A 193 22.17 -26.54 -1.76
C ASN A 193 22.44 -25.78 -3.07
N ASP A 194 21.43 -25.50 -3.92
CA ASP A 194 21.64 -24.69 -5.14
C ASP A 194 21.40 -23.19 -4.86
N MET A 195 22.47 -22.53 -4.40
CA MET A 195 22.44 -21.08 -4.14
C MET A 195 22.12 -20.25 -5.38
N ASP A 196 22.49 -20.70 -6.58
CA ASP A 196 22.21 -19.96 -7.82
C ASP A 196 20.72 -20.04 -8.18
N SER A 197 20.06 -21.19 -7.96
CA SER A 197 18.61 -21.31 -8.12
C SER A 197 17.85 -20.45 -7.12
N GLN A 198 18.23 -20.46 -5.84
CA GLN A 198 17.58 -19.61 -4.84
C GLN A 198 17.73 -18.13 -5.18
N LYS A 199 18.93 -17.69 -5.58
CA LYS A 199 19.17 -16.31 -6.00
C LYS A 199 18.28 -15.90 -7.19
N ARG A 200 18.14 -16.75 -8.21
CA ARG A 200 17.26 -16.49 -9.35
C ARG A 200 15.80 -16.28 -8.93
N GLU A 201 15.31 -17.09 -8.02
CA GLU A 201 13.93 -16.95 -7.52
C GLU A 201 13.75 -15.68 -6.68
N TRP A 202 14.76 -15.30 -5.89
CA TRP A 202 14.75 -14.01 -5.20
C TRP A 202 14.75 -12.82 -6.16
N ASP A 203 15.56 -12.84 -7.22
CA ASP A 203 15.57 -11.82 -8.25
C ASP A 203 14.20 -11.72 -8.96
N ARG A 204 13.51 -12.85 -9.14
CA ARG A 204 12.15 -12.91 -9.70
C ARG A 204 11.12 -12.28 -8.75
N ILE A 205 11.16 -12.60 -7.46
CA ILE A 205 10.32 -11.96 -6.44
C ILE A 205 10.58 -10.45 -6.41
N GLU A 206 11.87 -10.07 -6.49
CA GLU A 206 12.28 -8.67 -6.44
C GLU A 206 11.62 -7.86 -7.56
N LYS A 207 11.84 -8.34 -8.78
CA LYS A 207 11.28 -7.73 -9.98
C LYS A 207 9.75 -7.67 -9.94
N HIS A 208 9.11 -8.78 -9.58
CA HIS A 208 7.65 -8.87 -9.53
C HIS A 208 7.05 -7.89 -8.53
N CYS A 209 7.61 -7.81 -7.31
CA CYS A 209 7.13 -6.86 -6.31
C CYS A 209 7.28 -5.40 -6.79
N GLY A 210 8.40 -5.05 -7.44
CA GLY A 210 8.58 -3.73 -8.07
C GLY A 210 7.48 -3.42 -9.10
N GLU A 211 7.14 -4.38 -9.96
CA GLU A 211 6.04 -4.23 -10.92
C GLU A 211 4.67 -4.05 -10.24
N VAL A 212 4.43 -4.76 -9.13
CA VAL A 212 3.20 -4.64 -8.34
C VAL A 212 3.08 -3.23 -7.72
N TYR A 213 4.16 -2.66 -7.17
CA TYR A 213 4.17 -1.27 -6.69
C TYR A 213 3.76 -0.29 -7.78
N ILE A 214 4.38 -0.39 -8.96
CA ILE A 214 4.12 0.50 -10.08
C ILE A 214 2.63 0.43 -10.46
N LYS A 215 2.06 -0.77 -10.54
CA LYS A 215 0.63 -0.98 -10.84
C LYS A 215 -0.27 -0.36 -9.76
N PHE A 216 0.02 -0.61 -8.47
CA PHE A 216 -0.76 -0.06 -7.35
C PHE A 216 -0.75 1.48 -7.36
N ILE A 217 0.43 2.08 -7.44
CA ILE A 217 0.60 3.54 -7.39
C ILE A 217 -0.08 4.18 -8.60
N ARG A 218 0.13 3.66 -9.81
CA ARG A 218 -0.50 4.20 -11.02
C ARG A 218 -2.01 4.11 -11.00
N ALA A 219 -2.58 2.97 -10.59
CA ALA A 219 -4.02 2.84 -10.39
C ALA A 219 -4.52 3.91 -9.41
N GLY A 220 -3.84 4.04 -8.27
CA GLY A 220 -4.14 5.06 -7.28
C GLY A 220 -4.16 6.49 -7.82
N TYR A 221 -3.12 6.90 -8.56
CA TYR A 221 -3.06 8.24 -9.16
C TYR A 221 -4.13 8.44 -10.24
N ALA A 222 -4.42 7.43 -11.06
CA ALA A 222 -5.51 7.51 -12.03
C ALA A 222 -6.87 7.77 -11.37
N HIS A 223 -7.14 7.13 -10.22
CA HIS A 223 -8.34 7.38 -9.42
C HIS A 223 -8.29 8.71 -8.67
N LEU A 224 -7.11 9.15 -8.21
CA LEU A 224 -6.91 10.45 -7.56
C LEU A 224 -7.26 11.61 -8.50
N GLU A 225 -6.82 11.57 -9.76
CA GLU A 225 -7.15 12.62 -10.73
C GLU A 225 -8.66 12.76 -10.95
N ASN A 226 -9.43 11.66 -10.85
CA ASN A 226 -10.88 11.71 -10.94
C ASN A 226 -11.54 12.46 -9.78
N ILE A 227 -10.87 12.54 -8.61
CA ILE A 227 -11.42 13.13 -7.38
C ILE A 227 -10.70 14.38 -6.87
N ARG A 228 -9.58 14.77 -7.49
CA ARG A 228 -8.75 15.92 -7.08
C ARG A 228 -9.54 17.24 -7.04
N GLY A 229 -10.60 17.37 -7.83
CA GLY A 229 -11.45 18.56 -7.90
C GLY A 229 -12.54 18.67 -6.84
N TYR A 230 -12.75 17.68 -5.96
CA TYR A 230 -13.81 17.75 -4.96
C TYR A 230 -13.27 18.14 -3.59
N GLY A 231 -13.81 19.22 -3.03
CA GLY A 231 -13.45 19.70 -1.69
C GLY A 231 -14.04 18.86 -0.56
N ASP A 232 -15.09 18.07 -0.82
CA ASP A 232 -15.73 17.23 0.18
C ASP A 232 -16.25 15.90 -0.40
N TRP A 233 -16.60 15.00 0.51
CA TRP A 233 -17.09 13.68 0.16
C TRP A 233 -18.49 13.66 -0.45
N LYS A 234 -19.32 14.68 -0.20
CA LYS A 234 -20.68 14.75 -0.75
C LYS A 234 -20.63 15.04 -2.25
N ALA A 235 -19.78 15.98 -2.66
CA ALA A 235 -19.58 16.33 -4.06
C ALA A 235 -19.08 15.14 -4.90
N VAL A 236 -18.22 14.29 -4.32
CA VAL A 236 -17.81 13.01 -4.95
C VAL A 236 -19.00 12.07 -5.15
N ILE A 237 -19.82 11.90 -4.11
CA ILE A 237 -21.00 11.01 -4.18
C ILE A 237 -22.01 11.52 -5.20
N ASP A 238 -22.38 12.80 -5.17
CA ASP A 238 -23.46 13.34 -5.99
C ASP A 238 -23.17 13.11 -7.48
N LYS A 239 -21.93 13.39 -7.93
CA LYS A 239 -21.52 13.11 -9.32
C LYS A 239 -21.53 11.61 -9.66
N ASN A 240 -21.06 10.78 -8.74
CA ASN A 240 -20.96 9.33 -8.97
C ASN A 240 -22.32 8.62 -8.85
N GLY A 241 -23.28 9.20 -8.12
CA GLY A 241 -24.64 8.71 -7.92
C GLY A 241 -25.58 9.03 -9.08
N GLU A 242 -25.47 10.21 -9.70
CA GLU A 242 -26.27 10.62 -10.86
C GLU A 242 -26.07 9.71 -12.09
N SER A 243 -24.92 9.04 -12.19
CA SER A 243 -24.63 8.09 -13.29
C SER A 243 -25.43 6.78 -13.20
N SER A 244 -26.06 6.48 -12.05
CA SER A 244 -26.78 5.22 -11.82
C SER A 244 -28.31 5.31 -11.93
N LEU A 245 -28.86 6.52 -12.12
CA LEU A 245 -30.31 6.75 -12.32
C LEU A 245 -30.71 6.95 -13.80
N ASN A 246 -29.75 6.95 -14.72
CA ASN A 246 -29.97 7.12 -16.16
C ASN A 246 -29.62 5.87 -17.00
N ARG A 247 -29.76 4.66 -16.44
CA ARG A 247 -29.69 3.40 -17.20
C ARG A 247 -30.85 2.47 -16.87
#